data_AF-A0A6S7IXD9-F1
#
_entry.id   AF-A0A6S7IXD9-F1
#
_cell.length_a   1.000
_cell.length_b   1.000
_cell.length_c   1.000
_cell.angle_alpha   90.00
_cell.angle_beta   90.00
_cell.angle_gamma   90.00
#
_symmetry.space_group_name_H-M   'P 1'
#
loop_
_entity.id
_entity.type
_entity.pdbx_description
1 polymer ?
#
loop_
_entity_poly.entity_id
_entity_poly.type
_entity_poly.pdbx_seq_one_letter_code
_entity_poly.pdbx_strand_id
1 'polypeptide(L)'
;MDGLVELNVSLLKMRDNINKSNVLLAGDFNAPDIDWQNPETSSTCKTSERLLEIIDEHDLTQLVQEPTRRQGEIQNILDLVLSNNKNLVRN
;
A
#
# COMPACT_ATOMS: atom_id res chain seq x y z
N MET A 1 10.53 2.81 -11.28
CA MET A 1 9.99 1.45 -11.55
C MET A 1 10.72 0.42 -10.70
N ASP A 2 12.05 0.53 -10.57
CA ASP A 2 12.92 -0.41 -9.81
C ASP A 2 12.49 -0.66 -8.35
N GLY A 3 12.06 0.36 -7.61
CA GLY A 3 11.66 0.19 -6.20
C GLY A 3 10.47 -0.76 -5.98
N LEU A 4 9.45 -0.70 -6.84
CA LEU A 4 8.28 -1.61 -6.74
C LEU A 4 8.64 -3.03 -7.17
N VAL A 5 9.60 -3.20 -8.07
CA VAL A 5 10.12 -4.52 -8.46
C VAL A 5 10.81 -5.16 -7.28
N GLU A 6 11.72 -4.44 -6.60
CA GLU A 6 12.42 -4.94 -5.41
C GLU A 6 11.47 -5.23 -4.24
N LEU A 7 10.44 -4.39 -4.07
CA LEU A 7 9.37 -4.66 -3.10
C LEU A 7 8.68 -5.99 -3.39
N ASN A 8 8.24 -6.20 -4.64
CA ASN A 8 7.56 -7.44 -5.03
C ASN A 8 8.46 -8.66 -4.85
N VAL A 9 9.73 -8.57 -5.27
CA VAL A 9 10.72 -9.65 -5.08
C VAL A 9 10.91 -9.96 -3.59
N SER A 10 10.93 -8.94 -2.74
CA SER A 10 11.08 -9.13 -1.29
C SER A 10 9.86 -9.81 -0.67
N LEU A 11 8.65 -9.42 -1.08
CA LEU A 11 7.41 -10.07 -0.64
C LEU A 11 7.33 -11.52 -1.12
N LEU A 12 7.71 -11.81 -2.37
CA LEU A 12 7.79 -13.18 -2.90
C LEU A 12 8.75 -14.06 -2.10
N LYS A 13 9.92 -13.53 -1.69
CA LYS A 13 10.86 -14.25 -0.82
C LYS A 13 10.28 -14.57 0.56
N MET A 14 9.33 -13.75 1.04
CA MET A 14 8.69 -13.91 2.34
C MET A 14 7.34 -14.63 2.28
N ARG A 15 6.86 -15.03 1.10
CA ARG A 15 5.52 -15.57 0.86
C ARG A 15 5.12 -16.70 1.81
N ASP A 16 6.03 -17.65 2.05
CA ASP A 16 5.77 -18.80 2.94
C ASP A 16 5.58 -18.39 4.42
N ASN A 17 6.11 -17.22 4.80
CA ASN A 17 6.00 -16.66 6.14
C ASN A 17 4.85 -15.65 6.25
N ILE A 18 4.53 -14.91 5.18
CA ILE A 18 3.39 -14.00 5.10
C ILE A 18 2.11 -14.73 5.51
N ASN A 19 1.87 -15.94 5.00
CA ASN A 19 0.64 -16.67 5.33
C ASN A 19 0.63 -17.29 6.74
N LYS A 20 1.76 -17.26 7.45
CA LYS A 20 1.92 -17.89 8.78
C LYS A 20 2.09 -16.89 9.91
N SER A 21 2.27 -15.61 9.60
CA SER A 21 2.56 -14.55 10.55
C SER A 21 1.84 -13.26 10.19
N ASN A 22 1.61 -12.40 11.17
CA ASN A 22 1.15 -11.05 10.91
C ASN A 22 2.30 -10.24 10.30
N VAL A 23 2.08 -9.67 9.12
CA VAL A 23 3.05 -8.82 8.42
C VAL A 23 2.51 -7.40 8.39
N LEU A 24 3.40 -6.45 8.68
CA LEU A 24 3.14 -5.03 8.60
C LEU A 24 4.27 -4.38 7.82
N LEU A 25 3.90 -3.68 6.75
CA LEU A 25 4.79 -2.87 5.94
C LEU A 25 4.33 -1.42 6.06
N ALA A 26 5.23 -0.50 6.38
CA ALA A 26 4.88 0.91 6.52
C ALA A 26 5.97 1.82 5.92
N GLY A 27 5.56 2.93 5.32
CA GLY A 27 6.48 3.91 4.72
C GLY A 27 5.80 4.86 3.76
N ASP A 28 6.58 5.77 3.16
CA ASP A 28 6.14 6.71 2.12
C ASP A 28 6.18 6.01 0.75
N PHE A 29 5.02 5.74 0.16
CA PHE A 29 4.88 5.11 -1.16
C PHE A 29 4.72 6.15 -2.28
N ASN A 30 4.46 7.41 -1.91
CA ASN A 30 4.34 8.55 -2.83
C ASN A 30 3.45 8.27 -4.06
N ALA A 31 2.23 7.76 -3.82
CA ALA A 31 1.21 7.50 -4.84
C ALA A 31 0.04 8.50 -4.71
N PRO A 32 0.23 9.78 -5.08
CA PRO A 32 -0.77 10.84 -4.87
C PRO A 32 -2.00 10.75 -5.78
N ASP A 33 -1.93 9.95 -6.85
CA ASP A 33 -3.05 9.74 -7.77
C ASP A 33 -4.04 8.67 -7.29
N ILE A 34 -3.69 7.89 -6.26
CA ILE A 34 -4.60 6.89 -5.70
C ILE A 34 -5.54 7.58 -4.70
N ASP A 35 -6.84 7.50 -4.97
CA ASP A 35 -7.87 7.69 -3.95
C ASP A 35 -8.02 6.38 -3.18
N TRP A 36 -7.46 6.34 -1.97
CA TRP A 36 -7.49 5.16 -1.11
C TRP A 36 -8.89 4.82 -0.57
N GLN A 37 -9.89 5.67 -0.77
CA GLN A 37 -11.29 5.30 -0.52
C GLN A 37 -11.87 4.47 -1.68
N ASN A 38 -11.44 4.72 -2.91
CA ASN A 38 -11.87 4.03 -4.12
C ASN A 38 -10.67 3.70 -5.04
N PRO A 39 -9.73 2.83 -4.60
CA PRO A 39 -8.43 2.65 -5.26
C PRO A 39 -8.56 2.10 -6.70
N GLU A 40 -9.52 1.21 -6.95
CA GLU A 40 -9.74 0.58 -8.26
C GLU A 40 -10.11 1.58 -9.38
N THR A 41 -10.71 2.71 -9.01
CA THR A 41 -11.21 3.70 -9.99
C THR A 41 -10.31 4.93 -10.14
N SER A 42 -9.27 5.04 -9.31
CA SER A 42 -8.52 6.28 -9.14
C SER A 42 -7.09 6.23 -9.67
N SER A 43 -6.47 5.05 -9.79
CA SER A 43 -5.11 4.94 -10.33
C SER A 43 -5.07 5.41 -11.79
N THR A 44 -4.29 6.44 -12.06
CA THR A 44 -4.13 7.01 -13.42
C THR A 44 -2.73 6.80 -13.98
N CYS A 45 -1.76 6.48 -13.11
CA CYS A 45 -0.41 6.17 -13.54
C CYS A 45 -0.04 4.70 -13.35
N LYS A 46 0.82 4.18 -14.25
CA LYS A 46 1.29 2.79 -14.23
C LYS A 46 1.98 2.38 -12.93
N THR A 47 2.63 3.32 -12.25
CA THR A 47 3.31 3.04 -10.98
C THR A 47 2.29 2.72 -9.88
N SER A 48 1.21 3.49 -9.84
CA SER A 48 0.13 3.32 -8.87
C SER A 48 -0.70 2.08 -9.17
N GLU A 49 -1.00 1.82 -10.44
CA GLU A 49 -1.58 0.55 -10.90
C GLU A 49 -0.72 -0.63 -10.41
N ARG A 50 0.59 -0.60 -10.64
CA ARG A 50 1.48 -1.68 -10.21
C ARG A 50 1.57 -1.82 -8.69
N LEU A 51 1.46 -0.73 -7.94
CA LEU A 51 1.40 -0.79 -6.47
C LEU A 51 0.12 -1.50 -6.02
N LEU A 52 -1.04 -1.18 -6.60
CA LEU A 52 -2.30 -1.84 -6.31
C LEU A 52 -2.26 -3.34 -6.66
N GLU A 53 -1.68 -3.70 -7.81
CA GLU A 53 -1.45 -5.10 -8.19
C GLU A 53 -0.61 -5.84 -7.15
N ILE A 54 0.48 -5.25 -6.64
CA ILE A 54 1.31 -5.87 -5.60
C ILE A 54 0.53 -6.03 -4.29
N ILE A 55 -0.27 -5.04 -3.91
CA ILE A 55 -1.09 -5.11 -2.70
C ILE A 55 -2.08 -6.29 -2.80
N ASP A 56 -2.74 -6.44 -3.95
CA ASP A 56 -3.68 -7.53 -4.22
C ASP A 56 -2.98 -8.90 -4.33
N GLU A 57 -1.88 -9.00 -5.08
CA GLU A 57 -1.07 -10.22 -5.28
C GLU A 57 -0.61 -10.86 -3.95
N HIS A 58 -0.44 -10.07 -2.89
CA HIS A 58 0.07 -10.50 -1.58
C HIS A 58 -0.97 -10.40 -0.44
N ASP A 59 -2.26 -10.27 -0.78
CA ASP A 59 -3.37 -10.18 0.19
C ASP A 59 -3.16 -9.08 1.26
N LEU A 60 -2.54 -7.96 0.88
CA LEU A 60 -2.28 -6.85 1.77
C LEU A 60 -3.46 -5.88 1.78
N THR A 61 -3.72 -5.28 2.95
CA THR A 61 -4.74 -4.25 3.13
C THR A 61 -4.09 -2.97 3.61
N GLN A 62 -4.41 -1.85 2.97
CA GLN A 62 -4.05 -0.52 3.43
C GLN A 62 -4.92 -0.13 4.63
N LEU A 63 -4.31 0.37 5.71
CA LEU A 63 -4.98 0.67 6.97
C LEU A 63 -5.10 2.17 7.31
N VAL A 64 -4.49 3.06 6.53
CA VAL A 64 -4.45 4.49 6.82
C VAL A 64 -5.68 5.18 6.21
N GLN A 65 -6.53 5.76 7.05
CA GLN A 65 -7.81 6.34 6.62
C GLN A 65 -7.76 7.87 6.49
N GLU A 66 -6.73 8.51 7.05
CA GLU A 66 -6.62 9.96 7.13
C GLU A 66 -5.42 10.49 6.33
N PRO A 67 -5.52 11.66 5.67
CA PRO A 67 -4.44 12.24 4.89
C PRO A 67 -3.16 12.44 5.72
N THR A 68 -2.06 11.86 5.24
CA THR A 68 -0.74 11.96 5.89
C THR A 68 0.07 13.15 5.39
N ARG A 69 -0.31 13.72 4.25
CA ARG A 69 0.29 14.94 3.69
C ARG A 69 -0.78 15.92 3.24
N ARG A 70 -0.67 17.17 3.70
CA ARG A 70 -1.60 18.27 3.37
C ARG A 70 -0.82 19.43 2.77
N GLN A 71 -1.27 19.94 1.63
CA GLN A 71 -0.70 21.10 0.95
C GLN A 71 -1.83 21.99 0.42
N GLY A 72 -2.12 23.08 1.14
CA GLY A 72 -3.31 23.89 0.88
C GLY A 72 -4.58 23.05 1.03
N GLU A 73 -5.43 23.06 -0.01
CA GLU A 73 -6.66 22.27 -0.08
C GLU A 73 -6.43 20.80 -0.46
N ILE A 74 -5.21 20.45 -0.91
CA ILE A 74 -4.88 19.09 -1.35
C ILE A 74 -4.56 18.22 -0.14
N GLN A 75 -5.24 17.09 -0.04
CA GLN A 75 -5.11 16.12 1.04
C GLN A 75 -4.83 14.73 0.45
N ASN A 76 -3.64 14.19 0.70
CA ASN A 76 -3.19 12.92 0.15
C ASN A 76 -2.78 11.96 1.26
N ILE A 77 -3.03 10.66 1.03
CA ILE A 77 -2.47 9.58 1.82
C ILE A 77 -1.27 9.03 1.04
N LEU A 78 -0.07 9.34 1.50
CA LEU A 78 1.20 8.92 0.85
C LEU A 78 1.98 7.94 1.71
N ASP A 79 1.87 8.10 3.03
CA ASP A 79 2.44 7.18 4.01
C ASP A 79 1.40 6.09 4.26
N LEU A 80 1.73 4.86 3.88
CA LEU A 80 0.83 3.73 3.98
C LEU A 80 1.25 2.80 5.11
N VAL A 81 0.26 2.13 5.68
CA VAL A 81 0.45 0.93 6.49
C VAL A 81 -0.30 -0.19 5.77
N LEU A 82 0.44 -1.17 5.28
CA LEU A 82 -0.07 -2.35 4.59
C LEU A 82 0.07 -3.56 5.51
N SER A 83 -0.98 -4.38 5.61
CA SER A 83 -0.94 -5.61 6.39
C SER A 83 -1.79 -6.71 5.79
N ASN A 84 -1.33 -7.95 5.92
CA ASN A 84 -2.13 -9.14 5.63
C ASN A 84 -3.21 -9.42 6.69
N ASN A 85 -3.25 -8.64 7.77
CA ASN A 85 -4.24 -8.74 8.82
C ASN A 85 -4.82 -7.37 9.16
N LYS A 86 -6.01 -7.09 8.63
CA LYS A 86 -6.76 -5.84 8.87
C LYS A 86 -7.04 -5.51 10.34
N ASN A 87 -6.95 -6.48 11.24
CA ASN A 87 -7.22 -6.30 12.66
C ASN A 87 -5.94 -6.09 13.49
N LEU A 88 -4.77 -6.10 12.86
CA LEU A 88 -3.48 -6.02 13.54
C LEU A 88 -3.25 -4.66 14.20
N VAL A 89 -3.69 -3.59 13.54
CA VAL A 89 -3.60 -2.21 14.04
C VAL A 89 -5.01 -1.73 14.39
N ARG A 90 -5.14 -1.08 15.55
CA ARG A 90 -6.39 -0.48 16.03
C ARG A 90 -6.10 0.92 16.56
N ASN A 91 -7.03 1.84 16.31
CA ASN A 91 -7.02 3.19 16.86
C ASN A 91 -7.62 3.24 18.26
#